data_AF-A0A4U2Z2I0-F1
#
_entry.id   AF-A0A4U2Z2I0-F1
#
_cell.length_a   1.000
_cell.length_b   1.000
_cell.length_c   1.000
_cell.angle_alpha   90.00
_cell.angle_beta   90.00
_cell.angle_gamma   90.00
#
_symmetry.space_group_name_H-M   'P 1'
#
loop_
_entity.id
_entity.type
_entity.pdbx_description
1 polymer ?
#
loop_
_entity_poly.entity_id
_entity_poly.type
_entity_poly.pdbx_seq_one_letter_code
_entity_poly.pdbx_strand_id
1 'polypeptide(L)'
;MKKFNLFKEIITVDKNSLQVAIDTQKTFGIDIGGKICHEPFTTDDILIYIGIPDTKAALCEALGRKYQVVEDGSRVLIKAFSNWQEIIGFNTPRATYDDTTGDGVDEFSTKEMEDIGWHAAEFNINYRTLVELLEEKCEGTLICIEQEDPYQFSGLGFISEKKHAAETLFEYCQKEVKRLIEEDEDFAKESLNDDELEAAEFFKAL
;
A
#
# COMPACT_ATOMS: atom_id res chain seq x y z
N MET A 1 -4.73 9.75 -1.78
CA MET A 1 -3.40 9.13 -1.52
C MET A 1 -2.31 9.63 -2.46
N LYS A 2 -1.06 9.72 -1.97
CA LYS A 2 0.12 10.08 -2.76
C LYS A 2 0.67 8.85 -3.47
N LYS A 3 0.84 8.91 -4.79
CA LYS A 3 1.52 7.86 -5.56
C LYS A 3 3.03 8.00 -5.47
N PHE A 4 3.72 6.94 -5.07
CA PHE A 4 5.17 6.81 -5.03
C PHE A 4 5.61 5.72 -6.01
N ASN A 5 5.88 6.10 -7.25
CA ASN A 5 6.24 5.16 -8.32
C ASN A 5 7.76 4.94 -8.33
N LEU A 6 8.21 3.76 -7.92
CA LEU A 6 9.62 3.39 -7.81
C LEU A 6 10.43 3.64 -9.09
N PHE A 7 9.80 3.61 -10.28
CA PHE A 7 10.46 3.87 -11.56
C PHE A 7 10.76 5.35 -11.79
N LYS A 8 10.04 6.24 -11.11
CA LYS A 8 10.12 7.71 -11.27
C LYS A 8 10.85 8.37 -10.10
N GLU A 9 10.86 7.74 -8.93
CA GLU A 9 11.36 8.36 -7.70
C GLU A 9 12.89 8.33 -7.56
N ILE A 10 13.42 9.41 -6.96
CA ILE A 10 14.79 9.52 -6.48
C ILE A 10 14.74 9.89 -5.00
N ILE A 11 15.14 8.95 -4.15
CA ILE A 11 15.11 9.12 -2.70
C ILE A 11 16.37 9.88 -2.28
N THR A 12 16.19 10.94 -1.50
CA THR A 12 17.30 11.76 -0.98
C THR A 12 17.53 11.43 0.48
N VAL A 13 18.74 10.94 0.80
CA VAL A 13 19.15 10.56 2.16
C VAL A 13 20.25 11.49 2.65
N ASP A 14 20.27 11.81 3.94
CA ASP A 14 21.40 12.50 4.56
C ASP A 14 22.63 11.60 4.59
N LYS A 15 23.75 12.07 4.01
CA LYS A 15 24.97 11.27 3.85
C LYS A 15 25.55 10.82 5.18
N ASN A 16 25.55 11.69 6.20
CA ASN A 16 26.12 11.37 7.50
C ASN A 16 25.29 10.31 8.22
N SER A 17 23.96 10.45 8.18
CA SER A 17 23.02 9.50 8.77
C SER A 17 23.15 8.12 8.12
N LEU A 18 23.28 8.07 6.79
CA LEU A 18 23.50 6.83 6.06
C LEU A 18 24.86 6.19 6.43
N GLN A 19 25.93 6.97 6.49
CA GLN A 19 27.26 6.47 6.86
C GLN A 19 27.25 5.89 8.28
N VAL A 20 26.64 6.60 9.24
CA VAL A 20 26.48 6.12 10.62
C VAL A 20 25.72 4.80 10.65
N ALA A 21 24.62 4.68 9.89
CA ALA A 21 23.85 3.44 9.80
C ALA A 21 24.71 2.28 9.27
N ILE A 22 25.51 2.54 8.23
CA ILE A 22 26.41 1.55 7.62
C ILE A 22 27.46 1.08 8.61
N ASP A 23 28.09 2.01 9.33
CA ASP A 23 29.16 1.71 10.28
C ASP A 23 28.68 0.85 11.46
N THR A 24 27.37 0.86 11.75
CA THR A 24 26.81 0.02 12.83
C THR A 24 26.89 -1.47 12.55
N GLN A 25 26.98 -1.89 11.28
CA GLN A 25 26.91 -3.30 10.85
C GLN A 25 25.64 -4.04 11.34
N LYS A 26 24.57 -3.29 11.61
CA LYS A 26 23.26 -3.83 12.00
C LYS A 26 22.27 -3.66 10.86
N THR A 27 21.18 -4.41 10.93
CA THR A 27 20.03 -4.19 10.05
C THR A 27 19.50 -2.77 10.23
N PHE A 28 19.28 -2.08 9.12
CA PHE A 28 18.57 -0.81 9.08
C PHE A 28 17.68 -0.77 7.84
N GLY A 29 16.71 0.14 7.85
CA GLY A 29 15.86 0.45 6.72
C GLY A 29 16.09 1.88 6.24
N ILE A 30 15.71 2.14 5.00
CA ILE A 30 15.55 3.50 4.47
C ILE A 30 14.09 3.63 4.06
N ASP A 31 13.39 4.65 4.54
CA ASP A 31 12.00 4.89 4.13
C ASP A 31 11.90 5.65 2.79
N ILE A 32 10.69 5.75 2.24
CA ILE A 32 10.39 6.52 1.03
C ILE A 32 10.73 8.02 1.15
N GLY A 33 10.88 8.54 2.37
CA GLY A 33 11.29 9.92 2.66
C GLY A 33 12.81 10.08 2.78
N GLY A 34 13.58 8.99 2.72
CA GLY A 34 15.03 8.97 2.87
C GLY A 34 15.51 9.01 4.32
N LYS A 35 14.64 8.69 5.28
CA LYS A 35 14.99 8.56 6.70
C LYS A 35 15.58 7.17 6.96
N ILE A 36 16.57 7.11 7.85
CA ILE A 36 17.08 5.85 8.40
C ILE A 36 16.12 5.33 9.47
N CYS A 37 15.65 4.10 9.30
CA CYS A 37 14.77 3.40 10.23
C CYS A 37 15.50 2.18 10.83
N HIS A 38 15.09 1.77 12.03
CA HIS A 38 15.61 0.59 12.71
C HIS A 38 14.47 -0.28 13.20
N GLU A 39 14.73 -1.57 13.38
CA GLU A 39 13.74 -2.49 13.94
C GLU A 39 13.31 -2.08 15.36
N PRO A 40 12.04 -2.32 15.75
CA PRO A 40 10.98 -2.92 14.94
C PRO A 40 10.36 -1.93 13.95
N PHE A 41 10.16 -2.37 12.70
CA PHE A 41 9.45 -1.57 11.69
C PHE A 41 7.95 -1.60 11.91
N THR A 42 7.30 -0.46 11.70
CA THR A 42 5.87 -0.21 11.92
C THR A 42 5.16 0.06 10.60
N THR A 43 3.84 0.10 10.60
CA THR A 43 3.04 0.43 9.40
C THR A 43 3.34 1.82 8.81
N ASP A 44 3.97 2.69 9.59
CA ASP A 44 4.40 4.03 9.13
C ASP A 44 5.75 3.98 8.39
N ASP A 45 6.49 2.87 8.51
CA ASP A 45 7.76 2.64 7.83
C ASP A 45 7.52 1.99 6.46
N ILE A 46 7.27 2.84 5.45
CA ILE A 46 7.22 2.44 4.04
C ILE A 46 8.65 2.45 3.51
N LEU A 47 9.24 1.28 3.34
CA LEU A 47 10.68 1.12 3.16
C LEU A 47 11.06 0.99 1.69
N ILE A 48 12.21 1.54 1.29
CA ILE A 48 12.84 1.32 -0.02
C ILE A 48 14.10 0.46 0.09
N TYR A 49 14.58 0.20 1.31
CA TYR A 49 15.68 -0.70 1.61
C TYR A 49 15.48 -1.31 3.00
N ILE A 50 15.86 -2.59 3.15
CA ILE A 50 16.09 -3.27 4.43
C ILE A 50 17.30 -4.17 4.23
N GLY A 51 18.29 -4.08 5.11
CA GLY A 51 19.42 -4.99 5.04
C GLY A 51 20.56 -4.68 5.99
N ILE A 52 21.55 -5.58 5.96
CA ILE A 52 22.86 -5.37 6.57
C ILE A 52 23.79 -4.88 5.45
N PRO A 53 24.40 -3.70 5.59
CA PRO A 53 25.22 -3.11 4.54
C PRO A 53 26.59 -3.79 4.43
N ASP A 54 27.15 -3.84 3.23
CA ASP A 54 28.53 -4.28 3.03
C ASP A 54 29.50 -3.14 3.38
N THR A 55 30.10 -3.22 4.57
CA THR A 55 31.04 -2.20 5.08
C THR A 55 32.38 -2.18 4.35
N LYS A 56 32.67 -3.16 3.49
CA LYS A 56 33.87 -3.17 2.65
C LYS A 56 33.66 -2.50 1.30
N ALA A 57 32.39 -2.30 0.93
CA ALA A 57 32.02 -1.67 -0.32
C ALA A 57 32.07 -0.14 -0.19
N ALA A 58 32.26 0.55 -1.31
CA ALA A 58 32.07 2.00 -1.34
C ALA A 58 30.61 2.35 -0.97
N LEU A 59 30.35 3.57 -0.48
CA LEU A 59 29.00 4.01 -0.11
C LEU A 59 27.98 3.78 -1.23
N CYS A 60 28.41 3.95 -2.49
CA CYS A 60 27.59 3.72 -3.68
C CYS A 60 27.21 2.25 -3.93
N GLU A 61 27.90 1.31 -3.28
CA GLU A 61 27.71 -0.13 -3.41
C GLU A 61 27.13 -0.76 -2.12
N ALA A 62 27.13 -0.02 -1.00
CA ALA A 62 26.77 -0.52 0.33
C ALA A 62 25.33 -1.08 0.43
N LEU A 63 24.40 -0.58 -0.40
CA LEU A 63 23.02 -1.05 -0.46
C LEU A 63 22.81 -2.26 -1.39
N GLY A 64 23.83 -2.63 -2.17
CA GLY A 64 23.79 -3.71 -3.15
C GLY A 64 23.53 -3.23 -4.58
N ARG A 65 23.81 -4.13 -5.55
CA ARG A 65 23.89 -3.82 -6.99
C ARG A 65 22.56 -3.42 -7.64
N LYS A 66 21.43 -3.66 -6.97
CA LYS A 66 20.10 -3.29 -7.47
C LYS A 66 19.71 -1.84 -7.14
N TYR A 67 20.54 -1.13 -6.38
CA TYR A 67 20.35 0.29 -6.09
C TYR A 67 21.34 1.12 -6.89
N GLN A 68 20.87 2.21 -7.49
CA GLN A 68 21.75 3.22 -8.07
C GLN A 68 21.93 4.33 -7.05
N VAL A 69 23.15 4.49 -6.55
CA VAL A 69 23.47 5.41 -5.46
C VAL A 69 24.48 6.44 -5.96
N VAL A 70 24.14 7.71 -5.81
CA VAL A 70 24.99 8.84 -6.21
C VAL A 70 25.20 9.77 -5.02
N GLU A 71 26.45 10.10 -4.73
CA GLU A 71 26.78 11.09 -3.71
C GLU A 71 26.67 12.51 -4.30
N ASP A 72 25.96 13.40 -3.61
CA ASP A 72 25.78 14.80 -3.97
C ASP A 72 25.98 15.70 -2.73
N GLY A 73 27.24 16.05 -2.47
CA GLY A 73 27.63 16.87 -1.32
C GLY A 73 27.30 16.20 0.01
N SER A 74 26.37 16.79 0.77
CA SER A 74 25.87 16.26 2.05
C SER A 74 24.71 15.26 1.88
N ARG A 75 24.33 14.96 0.64
CA ARG A 75 23.19 14.11 0.32
C ARG A 75 23.63 12.87 -0.46
N VAL A 76 22.81 11.83 -0.39
CA VAL A 76 22.91 10.63 -1.21
C VAL A 76 21.59 10.47 -1.96
N LEU A 77 21.67 10.33 -3.28
CA LEU A 77 20.53 10.13 -4.17
C LEU A 77 20.43 8.64 -4.49
N ILE A 78 19.28 8.02 -4.24
CA ILE A 78 19.05 6.60 -4.40
C ILE A 78 17.92 6.37 -5.40
N LYS A 79 18.17 5.57 -6.44
CA LYS A 79 17.12 4.93 -7.24
C LYS A 79 17.02 3.46 -6.86
N ALA A 80 15.81 3.03 -6.52
CA ALA A 80 15.53 1.70 -5.99
C ALA A 80 14.76 0.79 -6.97
N PHE A 81 14.42 1.29 -8.17
CA PHE A 81 13.54 0.60 -9.12
C PHE A 81 13.96 -0.83 -9.46
N SER A 82 15.27 -1.10 -9.62
CA SER A 82 15.73 -2.45 -9.99
C SER A 82 15.52 -3.48 -8.88
N ASN A 83 15.17 -3.05 -7.65
CA ASN A 83 14.85 -3.94 -6.54
C ASN A 83 13.36 -3.99 -6.17
N TRP A 84 12.48 -3.51 -7.06
CA TRP A 84 11.05 -3.37 -6.75
C TRP A 84 10.38 -4.63 -6.18
N GLN A 85 10.74 -5.83 -6.64
CA GLN A 85 10.16 -7.08 -6.15
C GLN A 85 10.45 -7.33 -4.67
N GLU A 86 11.70 -7.09 -4.24
CA GLU A 86 12.06 -7.21 -2.82
C GLU A 86 11.39 -6.10 -2.01
N ILE A 87 11.32 -4.89 -2.57
CA ILE A 87 10.66 -3.74 -1.94
C ILE A 87 9.19 -4.00 -1.67
N ILE A 88 8.47 -4.55 -2.64
CA ILE A 88 7.09 -5.00 -2.44
C ILE A 88 7.07 -6.08 -1.36
N GLY A 89 7.86 -7.14 -1.51
CA GLY A 89 7.82 -8.30 -0.61
C GLY A 89 8.07 -7.98 0.86
N PHE A 90 9.04 -7.12 1.20
CA PHE A 90 9.26 -6.76 2.59
C PHE A 90 8.24 -5.76 3.13
N ASN A 91 7.51 -5.02 2.27
CA ASN A 91 6.48 -4.06 2.66
C ASN A 91 5.07 -4.67 2.74
N THR A 92 4.80 -5.77 2.03
CA THR A 92 3.50 -6.47 2.06
C THR A 92 2.95 -6.68 3.48
N PRO A 93 3.73 -7.17 4.48
CA PRO A 93 3.21 -7.38 5.83
C PRO A 93 2.76 -6.09 6.57
N ARG A 94 3.07 -4.91 6.03
CA ARG A 94 2.73 -3.60 6.59
C ARG A 94 1.72 -2.83 5.74
N ALA A 95 1.41 -3.31 4.54
CA ALA A 95 0.45 -2.69 3.65
C ALA A 95 -0.96 -2.76 4.25
N THR A 96 -1.80 -1.79 3.88
CA THR A 96 -3.24 -1.77 4.20
C THR A 96 -4.04 -2.58 3.19
N TYR A 97 -3.60 -2.64 1.94
CA TYR A 97 -4.11 -3.54 0.91
C TYR A 97 -3.00 -3.90 -0.06
N ASP A 98 -3.11 -5.08 -0.67
CA ASP A 98 -2.20 -5.58 -1.70
C ASP A 98 -2.88 -5.50 -3.09
N ASP A 99 -2.26 -4.73 -3.99
CA ASP A 99 -2.68 -4.56 -5.37
C ASP A 99 -1.55 -4.96 -6.33
N THR A 100 -0.92 -6.10 -6.02
CA THR A 100 0.18 -6.66 -6.79
C THR A 100 -0.27 -7.78 -7.72
N THR A 101 -1.50 -8.29 -7.55
CA THR A 101 -2.02 -9.42 -8.33
C THR A 101 -2.55 -8.96 -9.70
N GLY A 102 -2.47 -9.85 -10.68
CA GLY A 102 -3.05 -9.58 -12.01
C GLY A 102 -4.58 -9.59 -12.02
N ASP A 103 -5.20 -10.18 -10.99
CA ASP A 103 -6.64 -10.38 -10.88
C ASP A 103 -7.33 -9.27 -10.06
N GLY A 104 -6.56 -8.38 -9.43
CA GLY A 104 -7.06 -7.23 -8.69
C GLY A 104 -6.42 -7.06 -7.32
N VAL A 105 -7.18 -6.44 -6.42
CA VAL A 105 -6.80 -6.25 -5.01
C VAL A 105 -7.08 -7.56 -4.25
N ASP A 106 -6.12 -8.02 -3.45
CA ASP A 106 -6.18 -9.31 -2.74
C ASP A 106 -7.06 -9.23 -1.47
N GLU A 107 -6.57 -8.60 -0.41
CA GLU A 107 -7.27 -8.44 0.87
C GLU A 107 -6.91 -7.11 1.57
N PHE A 108 -7.76 -6.67 2.49
CA PHE A 108 -7.46 -5.60 3.42
C PHE A 108 -6.76 -6.13 4.68
N SER A 109 -5.77 -5.38 5.16
CA SER A 109 -4.93 -5.78 6.29
C SER A 109 -5.65 -5.77 7.66
N THR A 110 -6.88 -5.26 7.72
CA THR A 110 -7.62 -5.14 8.98
C THR A 110 -8.94 -5.87 8.83
N LYS A 111 -9.28 -6.65 9.85
CA LYS A 111 -10.54 -7.39 9.89
C LYS A 111 -11.76 -6.51 9.62
N GLU A 112 -11.80 -5.30 10.16
CA GLU A 112 -12.94 -4.40 9.96
C GLU A 112 -13.14 -3.99 8.49
N MET A 113 -12.08 -3.56 7.81
CA MET A 113 -12.14 -3.24 6.38
C MET A 113 -12.38 -4.47 5.52
N GLU A 114 -11.83 -5.61 5.92
CA GLU A 114 -12.02 -6.88 5.23
C GLU A 114 -13.47 -7.35 5.34
N ASP A 115 -14.05 -7.34 6.55
CA ASP A 115 -15.46 -7.65 6.78
C ASP A 115 -16.35 -6.73 5.91
N ILE A 116 -16.02 -5.44 5.77
CA ILE A 116 -16.72 -4.54 4.84
C ILE A 116 -16.59 -5.02 3.38
N GLY A 117 -15.39 -5.42 2.95
CA GLY A 117 -15.13 -5.95 1.61
C GLY A 117 -15.95 -7.21 1.31
N TRP A 118 -15.97 -8.18 2.23
CA TRP A 118 -16.74 -9.43 2.09
C TRP A 118 -18.24 -9.15 1.90
N HIS A 119 -18.85 -8.35 2.79
CA HIS A 119 -20.28 -8.06 2.66
C HIS A 119 -20.59 -7.19 1.44
N ALA A 120 -19.67 -6.32 1.01
CA ALA A 120 -19.85 -5.50 -0.18
C ALA A 120 -19.86 -6.34 -1.47
N ALA A 121 -19.08 -7.43 -1.51
CA ALA A 121 -19.01 -8.34 -2.64
C ALA A 121 -20.35 -9.03 -2.94
N GLU A 122 -21.19 -9.29 -1.93
CA GLU A 122 -22.55 -9.83 -2.11
C GLU A 122 -23.44 -8.90 -2.95
N PHE A 123 -23.15 -7.60 -2.97
CA PHE A 123 -23.84 -6.60 -3.79
C PHE A 123 -23.05 -6.22 -5.06
N ASN A 124 -22.16 -7.11 -5.53
CA ASN A 124 -21.29 -6.89 -6.68
C ASN A 124 -20.35 -5.67 -6.56
N ILE A 125 -20.10 -5.15 -5.35
CA ILE A 125 -19.14 -4.07 -5.11
C ILE A 125 -17.75 -4.71 -4.90
N ASN A 126 -16.90 -4.63 -5.91
CA ASN A 126 -15.58 -5.26 -5.88
C ASN A 126 -14.52 -4.43 -5.10
N TYR A 127 -13.44 -5.10 -4.68
CA TYR A 127 -12.34 -4.46 -3.92
C TYR A 127 -11.63 -3.35 -4.70
N ARG A 128 -11.62 -3.40 -6.04
CA ARG A 128 -11.10 -2.30 -6.87
C ARG A 128 -11.86 -1.00 -6.61
N THR A 129 -13.19 -1.06 -6.59
CA THR A 129 -14.07 0.09 -6.31
C THR A 129 -13.78 0.65 -4.92
N LEU A 130 -13.60 -0.23 -3.93
CA LEU A 130 -13.30 0.16 -2.55
C LEU A 130 -11.92 0.82 -2.43
N VAL A 131 -10.89 0.25 -3.08
CA VAL A 131 -9.54 0.83 -3.10
C VAL A 131 -9.51 2.17 -3.83
N GLU A 132 -10.19 2.31 -4.97
CA GLU A 132 -10.29 3.60 -5.67
C GLU A 132 -10.92 4.69 -4.79
N LEU A 133 -11.96 4.34 -4.03
CA LEU A 133 -12.56 5.24 -3.04
C LEU A 133 -11.56 5.64 -1.95
N LEU A 134 -10.81 4.69 -1.40
CA LEU A 134 -9.79 4.97 -0.38
C LEU A 134 -8.67 5.85 -0.94
N GLU A 135 -8.23 5.59 -2.17
CA GLU A 135 -7.22 6.38 -2.85
C GLU A 135 -7.69 7.82 -3.10
N GLU A 136 -8.99 8.03 -3.35
CA GLU A 136 -9.58 9.36 -3.53
C GLU A 136 -9.80 10.09 -2.19
N LYS A 137 -10.30 9.41 -1.17
CA LYS A 137 -10.82 10.03 0.06
C LYS A 137 -9.87 10.00 1.25
N CYS A 138 -8.90 9.10 1.27
CA CYS A 138 -8.02 8.92 2.40
C CYS A 138 -6.59 9.43 2.15
N GLU A 139 -5.97 9.87 3.24
CA GLU A 139 -4.54 10.18 3.28
C GLU A 139 -3.73 8.89 3.39
N GLY A 140 -2.61 8.86 2.67
CA GLY A 140 -1.79 7.66 2.58
C GLY A 140 -0.83 7.70 1.40
N THR A 141 -0.06 6.63 1.25
CA THR A 141 0.88 6.44 0.15
C THR A 141 0.62 5.13 -0.59
N LEU A 142 0.61 5.18 -1.92
CA LEU A 142 0.64 4.02 -2.80
C LEU A 142 2.08 3.84 -3.30
N ILE A 143 2.82 2.89 -2.73
CA ILE A 143 4.12 2.48 -3.30
C ILE A 143 3.83 1.52 -4.44
N CYS A 144 4.34 1.83 -5.63
CA CYS A 144 4.05 1.03 -6.81
C CYS A 144 5.21 1.00 -7.80
N ILE A 145 5.14 0.05 -8.73
CA ILE A 145 5.70 0.20 -10.06
C ILE A 145 4.56 0.47 -11.03
N GLU A 146 4.75 1.45 -11.91
CA GLU A 146 3.80 1.71 -12.98
C GLU A 146 4.55 2.21 -14.22
N GLN A 147 4.26 1.59 -15.36
CA GLN A 147 4.71 2.00 -16.69
C GLN A 147 3.60 1.80 -17.72
N GLU A 148 3.63 2.57 -18.80
CA GLU A 148 2.53 2.63 -19.79
C GLU A 148 2.72 1.66 -20.97
N ASP A 149 3.96 1.29 -21.34
CA ASP A 149 4.22 0.50 -22.55
C ASP A 149 5.34 -0.56 -22.33
N PRO A 150 4.98 -1.86 -22.22
CA PRO A 150 3.63 -2.37 -22.02
C PRO A 150 3.09 -1.92 -20.65
N TYR A 151 1.76 -1.77 -20.54
CA TYR A 151 1.13 -1.41 -19.27
C TYR A 151 1.47 -2.45 -18.21
N GLN A 152 2.03 -1.98 -17.11
CA GLN A 152 2.34 -2.79 -15.95
C GLN A 152 2.06 -1.96 -14.71
N PHE A 153 1.33 -2.54 -13.78
CA PHE A 153 1.08 -1.99 -12.46
C PHE A 153 1.28 -3.08 -11.40
N SER A 154 1.86 -2.71 -10.27
CA SER A 154 1.91 -3.54 -9.07
C SER A 154 2.17 -2.61 -7.89
N GLY A 155 1.31 -2.63 -6.89
CA GLY A 155 1.36 -1.65 -5.81
C GLY A 155 0.84 -2.14 -4.46
N LEU A 156 1.22 -1.41 -3.42
CA LEU A 156 0.77 -1.61 -2.05
C LEU A 156 0.27 -0.26 -1.50
N GLY A 157 -0.93 -0.27 -0.92
CA GLY A 157 -1.51 0.91 -0.31
C GLY A 157 -1.22 1.02 1.17
N PHE A 158 -0.85 2.20 1.64
CA PHE A 158 -0.58 2.52 3.04
C PHE A 158 -1.47 3.67 3.48
N ILE A 159 -2.52 3.37 4.24
CA ILE A 159 -3.47 4.37 4.74
C ILE A 159 -3.04 4.87 6.11
N SER A 160 -3.05 6.18 6.30
CA SER A 160 -2.58 6.82 7.53
C SER A 160 -3.57 6.70 8.69
N GLU A 161 -4.88 6.73 8.44
CA GLU A 161 -5.93 6.60 9.47
C GLU A 161 -6.91 5.48 9.05
N LYS A 162 -6.69 4.28 9.60
CA LYS A 162 -7.45 3.07 9.25
C LYS A 162 -8.91 3.11 9.71
N LYS A 163 -9.22 3.79 10.82
CA LYS A 163 -10.59 3.94 11.31
C LYS A 163 -11.39 4.86 10.39
N HIS A 164 -10.80 5.97 9.97
CA HIS A 164 -11.43 6.86 8.98
C HIS A 164 -11.65 6.15 7.65
N ALA A 165 -10.70 5.31 7.21
CA ALA A 165 -10.87 4.49 6.02
C ALA A 165 -12.02 3.48 6.16
N ALA A 166 -12.11 2.76 7.28
CA ALA A 166 -13.23 1.85 7.54
C ALA A 166 -14.58 2.59 7.56
N GLU A 167 -14.66 3.75 8.21
CA GLU A 167 -15.85 4.62 8.19
C GLU A 167 -16.22 5.05 6.76
N THR A 168 -15.22 5.45 5.97
CA THR A 168 -15.41 5.87 4.56
C THR A 168 -15.94 4.74 3.70
N LEU A 169 -15.39 3.53 3.83
CA LEU A 169 -15.86 2.34 3.12
C LEU A 169 -17.30 2.00 3.55
N PHE A 170 -17.56 1.97 4.86
CA PHE A 170 -18.86 1.61 5.39
C PHE A 170 -19.96 2.59 4.94
N GLU A 171 -19.69 3.90 4.98
CA GLU A 171 -20.62 4.93 4.53
C GLU A 171 -20.94 4.80 3.04
N TYR A 172 -19.92 4.52 2.22
CA TYR A 172 -20.10 4.28 0.79
C TYR A 172 -20.96 3.02 0.53
N CYS A 173 -20.58 1.88 1.11
CA CYS A 173 -21.29 0.62 0.92
C CYS A 173 -22.73 0.72 1.45
N GLN A 174 -22.95 1.34 2.60
CA GLN A 174 -24.30 1.57 3.11
C GLN A 174 -25.17 2.34 2.12
N LYS A 175 -24.63 3.41 1.52
CA LYS A 175 -25.38 4.19 0.54
C LYS A 175 -25.65 3.39 -0.73
N GLU A 176 -24.64 2.70 -1.24
CA GLU A 176 -24.72 1.99 -2.51
C GLU A 176 -25.61 0.75 -2.40
N VAL A 177 -25.52 -0.01 -1.31
CA VAL A 177 -26.41 -1.16 -1.04
C VAL A 177 -27.87 -0.71 -0.90
N LYS A 178 -28.14 0.40 -0.20
CA LYS A 178 -29.50 0.97 -0.15
C LYS A 178 -30.02 1.31 -1.55
N ARG A 179 -29.19 1.94 -2.37
CA ARG A 179 -29.52 2.28 -3.75
C ARG A 179 -29.84 1.02 -4.57
N LEU A 180 -29.01 -0.02 -4.47
CA LEU A 180 -29.21 -1.28 -5.17
C LEU A 180 -30.50 -1.97 -4.75
N ILE A 181 -30.81 -2.03 -3.45
CA ILE A 181 -32.06 -2.63 -2.96
C ILE A 181 -33.31 -1.87 -3.46
N GLU A 182 -33.22 -0.55 -3.61
CA GLU A 182 -34.33 0.29 -4.05
C GLU A 182 -34.50 0.33 -5.58
N GLU A 183 -33.41 0.22 -6.34
CA GLU A 183 -33.38 0.52 -7.78
C GLU A 183 -33.06 -0.68 -8.67
N ASP A 184 -32.41 -1.73 -8.15
CA ASP A 184 -31.95 -2.89 -8.91
C ASP A 184 -32.89 -4.09 -8.69
N GLU A 185 -33.49 -4.60 -9.77
CA GLU A 185 -34.41 -5.73 -9.71
C GLU A 185 -33.72 -7.01 -9.19
N ASP A 186 -32.41 -7.16 -9.45
CA ASP A 186 -31.64 -8.32 -9.00
C ASP A 186 -31.42 -8.31 -7.48
N PHE A 187 -31.45 -7.12 -6.85
CA PHE A 187 -31.26 -6.93 -5.41
C PHE A 187 -32.52 -6.45 -4.68
N ALA A 188 -33.69 -6.59 -5.30
CA ALA A 188 -34.95 -6.22 -4.67
C ALA A 188 -35.10 -6.92 -3.30
N LYS A 189 -35.65 -6.21 -2.31
CA LYS A 189 -35.68 -6.65 -0.90
C LYS A 189 -36.28 -8.04 -0.69
N GLU A 190 -37.29 -8.41 -1.47
CA GLU A 190 -37.94 -9.72 -1.45
C GLU A 190 -37.16 -10.84 -2.14
N SER A 191 -36.14 -10.49 -2.92
CA SER A 191 -35.32 -11.39 -3.73
C SER A 191 -33.97 -11.70 -3.08
N LEU A 192 -33.59 -10.98 -2.01
CA LEU A 192 -32.31 -11.18 -1.33
C LEU A 192 -32.18 -12.61 -0.82
N ASN A 193 -31.03 -13.23 -1.13
CA ASN A 193 -30.63 -14.51 -0.56
C ASN A 193 -30.10 -14.34 0.89
N ASP A 194 -29.75 -15.44 1.56
CA ASP A 194 -29.33 -15.41 2.97
C ASP A 194 -28.04 -14.56 3.18
N ASP A 195 -27.07 -14.65 2.26
CA ASP A 195 -25.79 -13.92 2.33
C ASP A 195 -26.00 -12.42 2.04
N GLU A 196 -26.83 -12.09 1.03
CA GLU A 196 -27.21 -10.71 0.70
C GLU A 196 -28.02 -10.05 1.83
N LEU A 197 -28.88 -10.81 2.51
CA LEU A 197 -29.64 -10.33 3.66
C LEU A 197 -28.72 -10.02 4.84
N GLU A 198 -27.78 -10.92 5.15
CA GLU A 198 -26.76 -10.69 6.19
C GLU A 198 -25.93 -9.43 5.87
N ALA A 199 -25.50 -9.26 4.62
CA ALA A 199 -24.79 -8.08 4.17
C ALA A 199 -25.65 -6.79 4.26
N ALA A 200 -26.92 -6.83 3.88
CA ALA A 200 -27.81 -5.68 4.02
C ALA A 200 -28.03 -5.29 5.50
N GLU A 201 -28.13 -6.26 6.41
CA GLU A 201 -28.20 -6.03 7.85
C GLU A 201 -26.90 -5.43 8.40
N PHE A 202 -25.75 -5.97 7.99
CA PHE A 202 -24.42 -5.45 8.34
C PHE A 202 -24.29 -3.97 8.00
N PHE A 203 -24.67 -3.60 6.77
CA PHE A 203 -24.66 -2.21 6.30
C PHE A 203 -25.80 -1.34 6.81
N LYS A 204 -26.78 -1.90 7.54
CA LYS A 204 -27.98 -1.20 8.00
C LYS A 204 -28.74 -0.56 6.83
N ALA A 205 -28.93 -1.36 5.78
CA ALA A 205 -29.55 -0.97 4.51
C ALA A 205 -31.02 -1.38 4.36
N LEU A 206 -31.60 -2.07 5.35
CA LEU A 206 -32.99 -2.57 5.35
C LEU A 206 -34.04 -1.64 5.96
#